data_AF-A0A355VUN9-F1
#
_entry.id   AF-A0A355VUN9-F1
#
_cell.length_a   1.000
_cell.length_b   1.000
_cell.length_c   1.000
_cell.angle_alpha   90.00
_cell.angle_beta   90.00
_cell.angle_gamma   90.00
#
_symmetry.space_group_name_H-M   'P 1'
#
loop_
_entity.id
_entity.type
_entity.pdbx_description
1 polymer ?
#
loop_
_entity_poly.entity_id
_entity_poly.type
_entity_poly.pdbx_seq_one_letter_code
_entity_poly.pdbx_strand_id
1 'polypeptide(L)'
;MEGFFYGLFKGILKLIYKKEFSVKALPTLIKLAQQRLNNQRLRLVEFEKKDQDLKQFMITLRENLKFESERATQDPMLAAQYGRYAQQVDAQIADAMVTFEENKKRLIREQDRLASLFKEKKVLDLYQDEQHKKKIKDQEDKNQKNIDEIASRLKKQAL
;
A
#
# COMPACT_ATOMS: atom_id res chain seq x y z
N MET A 1 -17.17 -2.07 -0.28
CA MET A 1 -16.16 -2.65 0.65
C MET A 1 -15.30 -1.60 1.38
N GLU A 2 -15.71 -0.32 1.45
CA GLU A 2 -14.93 0.73 2.16
C GLU A 2 -15.26 0.80 3.66
N GLY A 3 -16.44 0.34 4.10
CA GLY A 3 -16.87 0.39 5.50
C GLY A 3 -16.13 -0.56 6.45
N PHE A 4 -15.56 -1.65 5.94
CA PHE A 4 -14.92 -2.68 6.78
C PHE A 4 -13.57 -2.22 7.36
N PHE A 5 -12.80 -1.44 6.59
CA PHE A 5 -11.44 -1.02 6.96
C PHE A 5 -11.43 0.16 7.95
N TYR A 6 -12.33 1.13 7.75
CA TYR A 6 -12.54 2.21 8.71
C TYR A 6 -13.07 1.69 10.05
N GLY A 7 -13.92 0.64 10.02
CA GLY A 7 -14.41 -0.05 11.21
C GLY A 7 -13.31 -0.77 11.99
N LEU A 8 -12.38 -1.43 11.28
CA LEU A 8 -11.26 -2.14 11.90
C LEU A 8 -10.23 -1.19 12.52
N PHE A 9 -9.88 -0.08 11.84
CA PHE A 9 -8.96 0.92 12.38
C PHE A 9 -9.56 1.68 13.58
N LYS A 10 -10.83 2.10 13.51
CA LYS A 10 -11.54 2.65 14.68
C LYS A 10 -11.65 1.61 15.81
N GLY A 11 -11.85 0.33 15.48
CA GLY A 11 -11.89 -0.76 16.44
C GLY A 11 -10.57 -0.96 17.16
N ILE A 12 -9.46 -1.00 16.43
CA ILE A 12 -8.10 -1.13 16.97
C ILE A 12 -7.75 0.10 17.82
N LEU A 13 -7.99 1.31 17.34
CA LEU A 13 -7.80 2.53 18.13
C LEU A 13 -8.64 2.50 19.41
N LYS A 14 -9.93 2.13 19.32
CA LYS A 14 -10.81 2.05 20.50
C LYS A 14 -10.33 0.99 21.50
N LEU A 15 -9.80 -0.14 21.03
CA LEU A 15 -9.23 -1.19 21.88
C LEU A 15 -7.91 -0.76 22.53
N ILE A 16 -7.05 -0.05 21.80
CA ILE A 16 -5.80 0.54 22.31
C ILE A 16 -6.14 1.59 23.39
N TYR A 17 -7.07 2.51 23.11
CA TYR A 17 -7.50 3.55 24.05
C TYR A 17 -8.21 2.97 25.29
N LYS A 18 -8.93 1.85 25.16
CA LYS A 18 -9.58 1.18 26.28
C LYS A 18 -8.65 0.31 27.14
N LYS A 19 -7.36 0.16 26.80
CA LYS A 19 -6.42 -0.78 27.44
C LYS A 19 -6.87 -2.25 27.45
N GLU A 20 -7.89 -2.61 26.67
CA GLU A 20 -8.37 -4.00 26.51
C GLU A 20 -7.49 -4.79 25.53
N PHE A 21 -6.48 -4.15 24.94
CA PHE A 21 -5.61 -4.77 23.93
C PHE A 21 -4.46 -5.57 24.56
N SER A 22 -4.46 -6.89 24.35
CA SER A 22 -3.39 -7.78 24.83
C SER A 22 -2.06 -7.48 24.15
N VAL A 23 -1.06 -7.09 24.95
CA VAL A 23 0.34 -6.85 24.53
C VAL A 23 0.94 -8.07 23.80
N LYS A 24 0.44 -9.28 24.06
CA LYS A 24 0.90 -10.51 23.39
C LYS A 24 0.50 -10.60 21.92
N ALA A 25 -0.60 -9.95 21.50
CA ALA A 25 -1.10 -10.00 20.13
C ALA A 25 -0.48 -8.93 19.20
N LEU A 26 0.20 -7.93 19.78
CA LEU A 26 0.73 -6.77 19.06
C LEU A 26 1.75 -7.12 17.95
N PRO A 27 2.74 -8.01 18.16
CA PRO A 27 3.70 -8.35 17.11
C PRO A 27 3.02 -9.02 15.90
N THR A 28 2.02 -9.87 16.15
CA THR A 28 1.25 -10.53 15.09
C THR A 28 0.46 -9.51 14.27
N LEU A 29 -0.15 -8.50 14.91
CA LEU A 29 -0.84 -7.43 14.19
C LEU A 29 0.11 -6.59 13.33
N ILE A 30 1.30 -6.24 13.84
CA ILE A 30 2.29 -5.48 13.08
C ILE A 30 2.74 -6.28 11.85
N LYS A 31 2.97 -7.59 12.01
CA LYS A 31 3.29 -8.48 10.89
C LYS A 31 2.17 -8.53 9.85
N LEU A 32 0.92 -8.63 10.28
CA LEU A 32 -0.25 -8.60 9.38
C LEU A 32 -0.38 -7.25 8.67
N ALA A 33 -0.19 -6.13 9.36
CA ALA A 33 -0.21 -4.80 8.77
C ALA A 33 0.91 -4.62 7.73
N GLN A 34 2.11 -5.13 8.01
CA GLN A 34 3.22 -5.14 7.05
C GLN A 34 2.91 -5.99 5.82
N GLN A 35 2.33 -7.18 6.00
CA GLN A 35 1.93 -8.03 4.88
C GLN A 35 0.87 -7.36 4.00
N ARG A 36 -0.12 -6.69 4.61
CA ARG A 36 -1.13 -5.90 3.89
C ARG A 36 -0.50 -4.76 3.09
N LEU A 37 0.45 -4.03 3.67
CA LEU A 37 1.21 -2.99 2.96
C LEU A 37 1.97 -3.55 1.76
N ASN A 38 2.65 -4.68 1.92
CA ASN A 38 3.38 -5.32 0.83
C ASN A 38 2.44 -5.76 -0.30
N ASN A 39 1.33 -6.41 0.03
CA ASN A 39 0.32 -6.81 -0.95
C ASN A 39 -0.26 -5.60 -1.68
N GLN A 40 -0.51 -4.50 -0.98
CA GLN A 40 -1.01 -3.27 -1.58
C GLN A 40 0.01 -2.63 -2.53
N ARG A 41 1.31 -2.66 -2.19
CA ARG A 41 2.39 -2.20 -3.08
C ARG A 41 2.48 -3.03 -4.35
N LEU A 42 2.38 -4.35 -4.23
CA LEU A 42 2.38 -5.24 -5.40
C LEU A 42 1.23 -4.92 -6.36
N ARG A 43 0.02 -4.66 -5.83
CA ARG A 43 -1.12 -4.24 -6.65
C ARG A 43 -0.88 -2.92 -7.39
N LEU A 44 -0.25 -1.95 -6.73
CA LEU A 44 0.11 -0.68 -7.38
C LEU A 44 1.07 -0.91 -8.54
N VAL A 45 2.10 -1.74 -8.34
CA VAL A 45 3.05 -2.10 -9.41
C VAL A 45 2.33 -2.80 -10.57
N GLU A 46 1.38 -3.69 -10.29
CA GLU A 46 0.56 -4.33 -11.33
C GLU A 46 -0.27 -3.32 -12.14
N PHE A 47 -0.86 -2.31 -11.47
CA PHE A 47 -1.61 -1.26 -12.15
C PHE A 47 -0.71 -0.34 -12.98
N GLU A 48 0.47 0.04 -12.45
CA GLU A 48 1.47 0.82 -13.18
C GLU A 48 1.97 0.07 -14.43
N LYS A 49 2.20 -1.24 -14.30
CA LYS A 49 2.58 -2.07 -15.44
C LYS A 49 1.49 -2.10 -16.51
N LYS A 50 0.22 -2.27 -16.13
CA LYS A 50 -0.90 -2.20 -17.08
C LYS A 50 -0.99 -0.85 -17.80
N ASP A 51 -0.72 0.25 -17.09
CA ASP A 51 -0.65 1.58 -17.70
C ASP A 51 0.49 1.70 -18.72
N GLN A 52 1.65 1.10 -18.43
CA GLN A 52 2.77 1.04 -19.36
C GLN A 52 2.44 0.18 -20.59
N ASP A 53 1.84 -1.00 -20.38
CA ASP A 53 1.44 -1.91 -21.45
C ASP A 53 0.41 -1.25 -22.39
N LEU A 54 -0.58 -0.54 -21.84
CA LEU A 54 -1.57 0.21 -22.63
C LEU A 54 -0.93 1.35 -23.45
N LYS A 55 0.01 2.09 -22.86
CA LYS A 55 0.75 3.13 -23.58
C LYS A 55 1.55 2.53 -24.73
N GLN A 56 2.27 1.45 -24.48
CA GLN A 56 3.06 0.78 -25.51
C GLN A 56 2.17 0.24 -26.62
N PHE A 57 1.03 -0.35 -26.28
CA PHE A 57 0.03 -0.83 -27.23
C PHE A 57 -0.47 0.30 -28.15
N MET A 58 -0.83 1.46 -27.58
CA MET A 58 -1.25 2.64 -28.37
C MET A 58 -0.14 3.18 -29.28
N ILE A 59 1.12 3.16 -28.83
CA ILE A 59 2.27 3.55 -29.65
C ILE A 59 2.41 2.61 -30.85
N THR A 60 2.39 1.30 -30.60
CA THR A 60 2.49 0.28 -31.66
C THR A 60 1.35 0.39 -32.67
N LEU A 61 0.12 0.65 -32.22
CA LEU A 61 -1.01 0.90 -33.12
C LEU A 61 -0.77 2.10 -34.04
N ARG A 62 -0.22 3.21 -33.50
CA ARG A 62 0.09 4.40 -34.29
C ARG A 62 1.23 4.17 -35.28
N GLU A 63 2.25 3.43 -34.89
CA GLU A 63 3.36 3.06 -35.77
C GLU A 63 2.88 2.19 -36.94
N ASN A 64 2.05 1.18 -36.65
CA ASN A 64 1.46 0.34 -37.68
C ASN A 64 0.54 1.13 -38.62
N LEU A 65 -0.24 2.07 -38.10
CA LEU A 65 -1.08 2.95 -38.91
C LEU A 65 -0.25 3.83 -39.86
N LYS A 66 0.88 4.35 -39.38
CA LYS A 66 1.80 5.12 -40.21
C LYS A 66 2.39 4.27 -41.34
N PHE A 67 2.83 3.05 -41.02
CA PHE A 67 3.35 2.11 -42.01
C PHE A 67 2.33 1.75 -43.09
N GLU A 68 1.09 1.42 -42.70
CA GLU A 68 0.02 1.12 -43.65
C GLU A 68 -0.40 2.35 -44.47
N SER A 69 -0.32 3.55 -43.91
CA SER A 69 -0.53 4.80 -44.66
C SER A 69 0.51 4.97 -45.76
N GLU A 70 1.79 4.73 -45.47
CA GLU A 70 2.88 4.83 -46.44
C GLU A 70 2.68 3.83 -47.58
N ARG A 71 2.25 2.60 -47.27
CA ARG A 71 1.91 1.58 -48.29
C ARG A 71 0.73 2.00 -49.15
N ALA A 72 -0.34 2.52 -48.55
CA ALA A 72 -1.51 2.99 -49.30
C ALA A 72 -1.23 4.20 -50.18
N THR A 73 -0.24 5.04 -49.83
CA THR A 73 0.21 6.12 -50.73
C THR A 73 1.01 5.62 -51.92
N GLN A 74 1.66 4.46 -51.82
CA GLN A 74 2.43 3.85 -52.90
C GLN A 74 1.56 3.00 -53.84
N ASP A 75 0.43 2.49 -53.37
CA ASP A 75 -0.52 1.71 -54.16
C ASP A 75 -1.97 2.21 -53.96
N PRO A 76 -2.54 2.92 -54.96
CA PRO A 76 -3.91 3.43 -54.91
C PRO A 76 -4.98 2.36 -54.70
N MET A 77 -4.73 1.09 -55.06
CA MET A 77 -5.69 0.00 -54.85
C MET A 77 -5.89 -0.31 -53.36
N LEU A 78 -4.95 0.08 -52.49
CA LEU A 78 -5.00 -0.17 -51.05
C LEU A 78 -5.69 0.96 -50.26
N ALA A 79 -6.01 2.10 -50.88
CA ALA A 79 -6.55 3.27 -50.19
C ALA A 79 -7.86 2.99 -49.42
N ALA A 80 -8.78 2.21 -50.00
CA ALA A 80 -10.03 1.84 -49.35
C ALA A 80 -9.83 0.85 -48.19
N GLN A 81 -8.84 -0.04 -48.28
CA GLN A 81 -8.49 -0.98 -47.22
C GLN A 81 -7.83 -0.25 -46.05
N TYR A 82 -6.95 0.70 -46.35
CA TYR A 82 -6.33 1.59 -45.36
C TYR A 82 -7.39 2.40 -44.59
N GLY A 83 -8.38 2.99 -45.28
CA GLY A 83 -9.43 3.76 -44.61
C GLY A 83 -10.20 2.95 -43.56
N ARG A 84 -10.50 1.67 -43.85
CA ARG A 84 -11.16 0.77 -42.88
C ARG A 84 -10.22 0.39 -41.74
N TYR A 85 -8.96 0.10 -42.05
CA TYR A 85 -7.94 -0.20 -41.05
C TYR A 85 -7.72 0.97 -40.08
N ALA A 86 -7.64 2.20 -40.60
CA ALA A 86 -7.50 3.41 -39.80
C ALA A 86 -8.66 3.60 -38.82
N GLN A 87 -9.90 3.43 -39.27
CA GLN A 87 -11.08 3.50 -38.41
C GLN A 87 -11.04 2.44 -37.29
N GLN A 88 -10.60 1.23 -37.60
CA GLN A 88 -10.44 0.17 -36.60
C GLN A 88 -9.35 0.51 -35.57
N VAL A 89 -8.21 1.02 -36.03
CA VAL A 89 -7.11 1.44 -35.14
C VAL A 89 -7.55 2.59 -34.24
N ASP A 90 -8.26 3.59 -34.76
CA ASP A 90 -8.77 4.71 -33.97
C ASP A 90 -9.75 4.25 -32.88
N ALA A 91 -10.64 3.30 -33.20
CA ALA A 91 -11.53 2.68 -32.22
C ALA A 91 -10.75 1.96 -31.12
N GLN A 92 -9.73 1.18 -31.48
CA GLN A 92 -8.87 0.47 -30.51
C GLN A 92 -8.09 1.44 -29.62
N ILE A 93 -7.59 2.55 -30.17
CA ILE A 93 -6.91 3.59 -29.40
C ILE A 93 -7.91 4.26 -28.44
N ALA A 94 -9.13 4.57 -28.87
CA ALA A 94 -10.15 5.15 -28.02
C ALA A 94 -10.50 4.23 -26.84
N ASP A 95 -10.70 2.94 -27.09
CA ASP A 95 -10.96 1.94 -26.04
C ASP A 95 -9.79 1.80 -25.06
N ALA A 96 -8.56 1.80 -25.58
CA ALA A 96 -7.35 1.78 -24.75
C ALA A 96 -7.23 3.04 -23.88
N MET A 97 -7.58 4.21 -24.40
CA MET A 97 -7.60 5.47 -23.65
C MET A 97 -8.64 5.48 -22.53
N VAL A 98 -9.85 4.97 -22.79
CA VAL A 98 -10.88 4.82 -21.74
C VAL A 98 -10.36 3.91 -20.64
N THR A 99 -9.81 2.76 -21.00
CA THR A 99 -9.24 1.80 -20.05
C THR A 99 -8.10 2.42 -19.24
N PHE A 100 -7.23 3.20 -19.88
CA PHE A 100 -6.12 3.89 -19.24
C PHE A 100 -6.60 4.93 -18.20
N GLU A 101 -7.61 5.73 -18.54
CA GLU A 101 -8.17 6.71 -17.59
C GLU A 101 -8.91 6.04 -16.42
N GLU A 102 -9.59 4.92 -16.67
CA GLU A 102 -10.15 4.11 -15.58
C GLU A 102 -9.06 3.55 -14.67
N ASN A 103 -7.96 3.10 -15.24
CA ASN A 103 -6.84 2.53 -14.49
C ASN A 103 -6.15 3.59 -13.63
N LYS A 104 -5.94 4.80 -14.15
CA LYS A 104 -5.47 5.95 -13.34
C LYS A 104 -6.35 6.23 -12.13
N LYS A 105 -7.68 6.25 -12.31
CA LYS A 105 -8.63 6.46 -11.19
C LYS A 105 -8.56 5.33 -10.16
N ARG A 106 -8.26 4.10 -10.58
CA ARG A 106 -8.02 2.97 -9.67
C ARG A 106 -6.69 3.14 -8.94
N LEU A 107 -5.64 3.53 -9.64
CA LEU A 107 -4.31 3.74 -9.09
C LEU A 107 -4.30 4.79 -7.98
N ILE A 108 -4.99 5.92 -8.17
CA ILE A 108 -5.16 6.95 -7.12
C ILE A 108 -5.84 6.35 -5.88
N ARG A 109 -6.94 5.61 -6.04
CA ARG A 109 -7.65 4.97 -4.92
C ARG A 109 -6.77 3.97 -4.17
N GLU A 110 -5.97 3.20 -4.90
CA GLU A 110 -5.06 2.23 -4.30
C GLU A 110 -3.86 2.91 -3.60
N GLN A 111 -3.44 4.10 -4.05
CA GLN A 111 -2.46 4.94 -3.37
C GLN A 111 -3.01 5.51 -2.05
N ASP A 112 -4.24 6.02 -2.04
CA ASP A 112 -4.92 6.49 -0.82
C ASP A 112 -5.08 5.35 0.20
N ARG A 113 -5.40 4.16 -0.30
CA ARG A 113 -5.48 2.94 0.52
C ARG A 113 -4.11 2.57 1.10
N LEU A 114 -3.04 2.65 0.30
CA LEU A 114 -1.68 2.41 0.78
C LEU A 114 -1.31 3.40 1.89
N ALA A 115 -1.61 4.68 1.70
CA ALA A 115 -1.37 5.72 2.71
C ALA A 115 -2.13 5.44 4.01
N SER A 116 -3.37 4.96 3.92
CA SER A 116 -4.18 4.57 5.07
C SER A 116 -3.59 3.37 5.83
N LEU A 117 -3.16 2.32 5.11
CA LEU A 117 -2.47 1.16 5.69
C LEU A 117 -1.13 1.55 6.35
N PHE A 118 -0.43 2.52 5.78
CA PHE A 118 0.82 3.02 6.35
C PHE A 118 0.59 3.74 7.68
N LYS A 119 -0.46 4.57 7.76
CA LYS A 119 -0.90 5.19 9.02
C LYS A 119 -1.26 4.14 10.06
N GLU A 120 -1.99 3.09 9.67
CA GLU A 120 -2.34 1.97 10.57
C GLU A 120 -1.10 1.28 11.14
N LYS A 121 -0.15 0.88 10.29
CA LYS A 121 1.10 0.27 10.75
C LYS A 121 1.85 1.19 11.71
N LYS A 122 1.98 2.48 11.37
CA LYS A 122 2.72 3.45 12.19
C LYS A 122 2.13 3.60 13.59
N VAL A 123 0.79 3.56 13.73
CA VAL A 123 0.14 3.60 15.05
C VAL A 123 0.50 2.36 15.87
N LEU A 124 0.51 1.18 15.26
CA LEU A 124 0.90 -0.06 15.94
C LEU A 124 2.37 -0.05 16.37
N ASP A 125 3.26 0.47 15.51
CA ASP A 125 4.69 0.62 15.83
C ASP A 125 4.88 1.57 17.03
N LEU A 126 4.23 2.73 17.02
CA LEU A 126 4.32 3.70 18.13
C LEU A 126 3.81 3.10 19.45
N TYR A 127 2.70 2.35 19.39
CA TYR A 127 2.20 1.66 20.57
C TYR A 127 3.18 0.59 21.06
N GLN A 128 3.83 -0.16 20.16
CA GLN A 128 4.88 -1.11 20.53
C GLN A 128 6.03 -0.41 21.26
N ASP A 129 6.50 0.73 20.74
CA ASP A 129 7.57 1.51 21.35
C ASP A 129 7.20 1.98 22.77
N GLU A 130 5.98 2.47 22.97
CA GLU A 130 5.46 2.84 24.29
C GLU A 130 5.44 1.66 25.26
N GLN A 131 5.02 0.47 24.80
CA GLN A 131 5.03 -0.73 25.62
C GLN A 131 6.46 -1.16 25.98
N HIS A 132 7.43 -1.01 25.06
CA HIS A 132 8.84 -1.29 25.36
C HIS A 132 9.41 -0.31 26.39
N LYS A 133 9.16 1.00 26.23
CA LYS A 133 9.58 2.01 27.20
C LYS A 133 9.01 1.74 28.59
N LYS A 134 7.72 1.38 28.65
CA LYS A 134 7.08 1.03 29.93
C LYS A 134 7.71 -0.20 30.57
N LYS A 135 7.98 -1.26 29.81
CA LYS A 135 8.64 -2.47 30.33
C LYS A 135 10.04 -2.19 30.87
N ILE A 136 10.81 -1.34 30.19
CA ILE A 136 12.15 -0.94 30.64
C ILE A 136 12.04 -0.20 31.98
N LYS A 137 11.16 0.81 32.05
CA LYS A 137 10.93 1.56 33.28
C LYS A 137 10.45 0.67 34.43
N ASP A 138 9.50 -0.22 34.19
CA ASP A 138 8.99 -1.16 35.21
C ASP A 138 10.11 -2.11 35.70
N GLN A 139 11.07 -2.45 34.85
CA GLN A 139 12.23 -3.28 35.22
C GLN A 139 13.26 -2.49 36.03
N GLU A 140 13.54 -1.23 35.64
CA GLU A 140 14.40 -0.31 36.38
C GLU A 140 13.83 -0.04 37.79
N ASP A 141 12.54 0.26 37.90
CA ASP A 141 11.86 0.49 39.19
C ASP A 141 11.91 -0.75 40.10
N LYS A 142 11.79 -1.96 39.53
CA LYS A 142 11.94 -3.21 40.28
C LYS A 142 13.38 -3.42 40.76
N ASN A 143 14.35 -3.19 39.90
CA ASN A 143 15.76 -3.33 40.24
C ASN A 143 16.15 -2.34 41.34
N GLN A 144 15.70 -1.08 41.25
CA GLN A 144 15.94 -0.06 42.27
C GLN A 144 15.34 -0.47 43.62
N LYS A 145 14.08 -0.93 43.65
CA LYS A 145 13.45 -1.43 44.88
C LYS A 145 14.23 -2.58 45.51
N ASN A 146 14.70 -3.53 44.71
CA ASN A 146 15.51 -4.64 45.21
C ASN A 146 16.84 -4.15 45.81
N ILE A 147 17.50 -3.18 45.18
CA ILE A 147 18.73 -2.57 45.70
C ILE A 147 18.45 -1.84 47.02
N ASP A 148 17.38 -1.05 47.08
CA ASP A 148 16.99 -0.30 48.28
C ASP A 148 16.66 -1.25 49.45
N GLU A 149 15.98 -2.37 49.18
CA GLU A 149 15.72 -3.41 50.18
C GLU A 149 17.01 -4.05 50.70
N ILE A 150 17.96 -4.39 49.82
CA ILE A 150 19.26 -4.94 50.20
C ILE A 150 20.04 -3.94 51.04
N ALA A 151 20.12 -2.68 50.61
CA ALA A 151 20.80 -1.62 51.34
C ALA A 151 20.18 -1.39 52.73
N SER A 152 18.84 -1.40 52.83
CA SER A 152 18.16 -1.29 54.12
C SER A 152 18.44 -2.47 55.04
N ARG A 153 18.54 -3.71 54.53
CA ARG A 153 18.88 -4.89 55.33
C ARG A 153 20.31 -4.82 55.85
N LEU A 154 21.27 -4.47 54.99
CA LEU A 154 22.68 -4.31 55.37
C LEU A 154 22.86 -3.24 56.44
N LYS A 155 22.17 -2.10 56.30
CA LYS A 155 22.21 -1.02 57.30
C LYS A 155 21.66 -1.45 58.67
N LYS A 156 20.66 -2.34 58.70
CA LYS A 156 20.08 -2.88 59.95
C LYS A 156 20.98 -3.92 60.62
N GLN A 157 21.87 -4.59 59.89
CA GLN A 157 22.81 -5.57 60.45
C GLN A 157 24.10 -4.94 60.98
N ALA A 158 24.39 -3.69 60.59
CA ALA A 158 25.56 -2.93 61.02
C ALA A 158 25.34 -2.11 62.31
N LEU A 159 24.12 -2.16 62.88
CA LEU A 159 23.71 -1.56 64.16
C LEU A 159 23.46 -2.69 65.17
#